data_AF-A0A932MZ51-F1
#
_entry.id   AF-A0A932MZ51-F1
#
_cell.length_a   1.000
_cell.length_b   1.000
_cell.length_c   1.000
_cell.angle_alpha   90.00
_cell.angle_beta   90.00
_cell.angle_gamma   90.00
#
_symmetry.space_group_name_H-M   'P 1'
#
loop_
_entity.id
_entity.type
_entity.pdbx_description
1 polymer ?
#
loop_
_entity_poly.entity_id
_entity_poly.type
_entity_poly.pdbx_seq_one_letter_code
_entity_poly.pdbx_strand_id
1 'polypeptide(L)' 'AVGGGIVSPKEGDKALVITAAVGQHFFFNEWMGIRVELRDQTFEMARHPGGKEERQHLLSASLGLCFYIPPSFTRQAL' A
#
# COMPACT_ATOMS: atom_id res chain seq x y z
N ALA A 1 -6.80 2.30 5.05
CA ALA A 1 -5.44 2.18 5.55
C ALA A 1 -4.68 3.46 5.27
N VAL A 2 -3.92 3.98 6.22
CA VAL A 2 -3.01 5.12 6.01
C VAL A 2 -1.63 4.66 6.42
N GLY A 3 -0.61 4.99 5.62
CA GLY A 3 0.77 4.62 5.88
C GLY A 3 1.72 5.61 5.22
N GLY A 4 2.96 5.62 5.67
CA GLY A 4 3.99 6.44 5.06
C GLY A 4 5.37 5.90 5.38
N GLY A 5 6.34 6.29 4.57
CA GLY A 5 7.72 5.85 4.70
C GLY A 5 8.66 6.77 3.97
N ILE A 6 9.94 6.71 4.34
CA ILE A 6 11.01 7.40 3.62
C ILE A 6 11.64 6.38 2.68
N VAL A 7 11.67 6.68 1.39
CA VAL A 7 12.36 5.88 0.39
C VAL A 7 13.58 6.65 -0.11
N SER A 8 14.71 5.97 -0.27
CA SER A 8 15.92 6.56 -0.84
C SER A 8 16.19 5.94 -2.21
N PRO A 9 15.68 6.54 -3.31
CA PRO A 9 15.84 5.96 -4.65
C PRO A 9 17.28 6.04 -5.18
N LYS A 10 18.14 6.88 -4.59
CA LYS A 10 19.59 6.96 -4.84
C LYS A 10 20.32 7.28 -3.54
N GLU A 11 21.60 6.93 -3.46
CA GLU A 11 22.47 7.36 -2.36
C GLU A 11 22.43 8.90 -2.26
N GLY A 12 21.85 9.40 -1.16
CA GLY A 12 21.76 10.83 -0.86
C GLY A 12 20.39 11.48 -1.09
N ASP A 13 19.47 10.84 -1.82
CA ASP A 13 18.13 11.38 -2.05
C ASP A 13 17.15 10.73 -1.08
N LYS A 14 16.43 11.52 -0.29
CA LYS A 14 15.36 11.04 0.61
C LYS A 14 14.03 11.53 0.07
N ALA A 15 13.17 10.61 -0.33
CA ALA A 15 11.80 10.92 -0.73
C ALA A 15 10.83 10.49 0.36
N LEU A 16 9.92 11.38 0.74
CA LEU A 16 8.82 11.07 1.64
C LEU A 16 7.66 10.51 0.82
N VAL A 17 7.15 9.35 1.23
CA VAL A 17 5.99 8.71 0.61
C VAL A 17 4.87 8.69 1.64
N ILE A 18 3.75 9.29 1.28
CA ILE A 18 2.51 9.22 2.04
C ILE A 18 1.51 8.43 1.21
N THR A 19 0.88 7.44 1.81
CA THR A 19 -0.11 6.59 1.15
C THR A 19 -1.40 6.57 1.98
N ALA A 20 -2.50 6.91 1.34
CA ALA A 20 -3.84 6.73 1.87
C ALA A 20 -4.60 5.75 0.98
N ALA A 21 -5.28 4.79 1.59
CA ALA A 21 -6.08 3.80 0.87
C ALA A 21 -7.44 3.62 1.54
N VAL A 22 -8.47 3.54 0.72
CA VAL A 22 -9.83 3.17 1.12
C VAL A 22 -10.26 1.98 0.28
N GLY A 23 -10.84 0.98 0.92
CA GLY A 23 -11.21 -0.24 0.23
C GLY A 23 -12.24 -1.03 0.99
N GLN A 24 -12.87 -1.95 0.28
CA GLN A 24 -13.88 -2.85 0.81
C GLN A 24 -13.52 -4.29 0.44
N HIS A 25 -13.74 -5.19 1.39
CA HIS A 25 -13.59 -6.62 1.19
C HIS A 25 -14.98 -7.25 1.09
N PHE A 26 -15.19 -8.06 0.06
CA PHE A 26 -16.38 -8.86 -0.15
C PHE A 26 -16.01 -10.32 0.01
N PHE A 27 -16.44 -10.93 1.12
CA PHE A 27 -16.14 -12.33 1.41
C PHE A 27 -17.15 -13.23 0.74
N PHE A 28 -16.67 -14.20 -0.03
CA PHE A 28 -17.50 -15.29 -0.55
C PHE A 28 -17.70 -16.38 0.50
N ASN A 29 -16.66 -16.60 1.31
CA ASN A 29 -16.63 -17.55 2.41
C ASN A 29 -15.53 -17.16 3.40
N GLU A 30 -15.25 -18.03 4.37
CA GLU A 30 -14.27 -17.80 5.45
C GLU A 30 -12.81 -17.67 4.96
N TRP A 31 -12.50 -18.13 3.75
CA TRP A 31 -11.14 -18.27 3.23
C TRP A 31 -10.90 -17.51 1.93
N MET A 32 -11.94 -16.97 1.28
CA MET A 32 -11.84 -16.30 -0.01
C MET A 32 -12.73 -15.06 -0.07
N GLY A 33 -12.18 -14.00 -0.64
CA GLY A 33 -12.93 -12.79 -0.93
C GLY A 33 -12.33 -12.00 -2.07
N ILE A 34 -13.06 -10.99 -2.51
CA ILE A 34 -12.57 -9.95 -3.40
C ILE A 34 -12.23 -8.71 -2.58
N ARG A 35 -11.14 -8.05 -2.94
CA ARG A 35 -10.78 -6.72 -2.45
C ARG A 35 -10.90 -5.71 -3.58
N VAL A 36 -11.66 -4.66 -3.32
CA VAL A 36 -11.64 -3.42 -4.11
C VAL A 36 -10.95 -2.36 -3.27
N GLU A 37 -9.89 -1.76 -3.78
CA GLU A 37 -9.12 -0.73 -3.06
C GLU A 37 -8.76 0.43 -3.98
N LEU A 38 -9.08 1.64 -3.55
CA LEU A 38 -8.58 2.88 -4.09
C LEU A 38 -7.44 3.37 -3.19
N ARG A 39 -6.30 3.67 -3.79
CA ARG A 39 -5.08 4.06 -3.10
C ARG A 39 -4.48 5.30 -3.74
N ASP A 40 -4.35 6.34 -2.95
CA ASP A 40 -3.64 7.57 -3.28
C ASP A 40 -2.23 7.53 -2.68
N GLN A 41 -1.22 7.75 -3.51
CA GLN A 41 0.18 7.80 -3.10
C GLN A 41 0.77 9.13 -3.52
N THR A 42 1.26 9.89 -2.54
CA THR A 42 1.99 11.12 -2.79
C THR A 42 3.47 10.88 -2.55
N PHE A 43 4.28 11.17 -3.56
CA PHE A 43 5.73 11.12 -3.52
C PHE A 43 6.26 12.55 -3.49
N GLU A 44 6.98 12.90 -2.43
CA GLU A 44 7.75 14.13 -2.37
C GLU A 44 9.21 13.75 -2.63
N MET A 45 9.66 13.96 -3.87
CA MET A 45 11.07 13.78 -4.22
C MET A 45 11.81 15.05 -3.82
N ALA A 46 12.66 14.95 -2.79
CA ALA A 46 13.75 15.92 -2.68
C ALA A 46 14.56 15.80 -3.97
N ARG A 47 14.86 16.90 -4.64
CA ARG A 47 15.91 16.95 -5.67
C ARG A 47 17.07 17.74 -5.12
N HIS A 48 18.25 17.49 -5.70
CA HIS A 48 19.50 18.23 -5.47
C HIS A 48 19.30 19.76 -5.32
N PRO A 49 20.17 20.44 -4.54
CA PRO A 49 19.99 21.85 -4.18
C PRO A 49 19.91 22.72 -5.44
N GLY A 50 18.73 23.28 -5.69
CA GLY A 50 18.43 24.14 -6.85
C GLY A 50 17.29 23.64 -7.77
N GLY A 51 16.81 22.41 -7.61
CA GLY A 51 15.63 21.88 -8.33
C GLY A 51 14.32 22.25 -7.64
N LYS A 52 13.28 22.61 -8.42
CA LYS A 52 11.92 22.80 -7.90
C LYS A 52 11.41 21.48 -7.29
N GLU A 53 10.79 21.55 -6.11
CA GLU A 53 10.08 20.43 -5.49
C GLU A 53 9.04 19.89 -6.47
N GLU A 54 9.12 18.59 -6.78
CA GLU A 54 8.17 17.92 -7.67
C GLU A 54 7.37 16.93 -6.82
N ARG A 55 6.11 17.28 -6.54
CA ARG A 55 5.15 16.39 -5.89
C ARG A 55 4.46 15.56 -6.94
N GLN A 56 4.62 14.24 -6.86
CA GLN A 56 3.95 13.32 -7.74
C GLN A 56 2.79 12.65 -7.00
N HIS A 57 1.59 12.78 -7.56
CA HIS A 57 0.39 12.12 -7.06
C HIS A 57 0.05 10.93 -7.94
N LEU A 58 -0.09 9.75 -7.34
CA LEU A 58 -0.48 8.52 -8.01
C LEU A 58 -1.77 8.00 -7.37
N LEU A 59 -2.87 8.21 -8.07
CA LEU A 59 -4.14 7.58 -7.74
C LEU A 59 -4.24 6.25 -8.46
N SER A 60 -4.38 5.17 -7.70
CA SER A 60 -4.46 3.80 -8.20
C SER A 60 -5.73 3.12 -7.68
N ALA A 61 -6.40 2.39 -8.57
CA ALA A 61 -7.51 1.51 -8.21
C ALA A 61 -7.09 0.06 -8.46
N SER A 62 -7.37 -0.81 -7.50
CA SER A 62 -7.04 -2.23 -7.59
C SER A 62 -8.26 -3.09 -7.28
N LEU A 63 -8.38 -4.16 -8.06
CA LEU A 63 -9.33 -5.25 -7.86
C LEU A 63 -8.50 -6.52 -7.71
N GLY A 64 -8.68 -7.24 -6.61
CA GLY A 64 -7.90 -8.45 -6.34
C GLY A 64 -8.73 -9.54 -5.68
N LEU A 65 -8.26 -10.78 -5.84
CA LEU A 65 -8.72 -11.93 -5.06
C LEU A 65 -7.84 -12.09 -3.83
N CYS A 66 -8.43 -12.41 -2.70
CA CYS A 66 -7.75 -12.62 -1.43
C CYS A 66 -8.07 -14.01 -0.90
N PHE A 67 -7.03 -14.74 -0.49
CA PHE A 67 -7.14 -16.01 0.20
C PHE A 67 -6.64 -15.84 1.64
N TYR A 68 -7.48 -16.18 2.60
CA TYR A 68 -7.18 -16.09 4.03
C TYR A 68 -6.87 -17.48 4.56
N ILE A 69 -5.78 -17.61 5.31
CA ILE A 69 -5.45 -18.86 5.99
C ILE A 69 -6.33 -18.95 7.24
N PRO A 70 -7.23 -19.95 7.34
CA PRO A 70 -8.09 -20.06 8.50
C PRO A 70 -7.26 -20.39 9.75
N PRO A 71 -7.58 -19.80 10.92
CA PRO A 71 -6.83 -19.98 12.16
C PRO A 71 -6.91 -21.42 12.72
N SER A 72 -7.74 -22.29 12.15
CA SER A 72 -7.93 -23.68 12.58
C SER A 72 -6.76 -24.61 12.26
N PHE A 73 -5.85 -24.26 11.34
CA PHE A 73 -4.66 -25.08 11.04
C PHE A 73 -3.67 -25.17 12.21
N THR A 74 -3.74 -24.27 13.19
CA THR A 74 -2.79 -24.23 14.32
C THR A 74 -3.23 -25.12 15.51
N ARG A 75 -4.40 -25.79 15.46
CA ARG A 75 -4.96 -26.56 16.59
C ARG A 75 -4.94 -28.09 16.46
N GLN A 76 -4.25 -28.67 15.48
CA GLN A 76 -4.06 -30.13 15.40
C GLN A 76 -2.57 -30.55 15.37
N ALA A 77 -1.73 -29.82 16.08
CA ALA A 77 -0.44 -30.33 16.56
C ALA A 77 -0.61 -30.72 18.03
N LEU A 78 -1.30 -31.83 18.28
CA LEU A 78 -1.47 -32.46 19.59
C LEU A 78 -1.24 -33.97 19.42
#